data_AF-C4V0X4-F1
#
_entry.id   AF-C4V0X4-F1
#
_cell.length_a   1.000
_cell.length_b   1.000
_cell.length_c   1.000
_cell.angle_alpha   90.00
_cell.angle_beta   90.00
_cell.angle_gamma   90.00
#
_symmetry.space_group_name_H-M   'P 1'
#
loop_
_entity.id
_entity.type
_entity.pdbx_description
1 polymer ?
#
loop_
_entity_poly.entity_id
_entity_poly.type
_entity_poly.pdbx_seq_one_letter_code
_entity_poly.pdbx_strand_id
1 'polypeptide(L)'
;MTEEAVVMIGKEGVSPAVVASAREVIKKRELIKVRVLQNAPEEPADAITMLAERADANLVQVIGRNGLLFKRNFDKPRIEL
;
A
#
# COMPACT_ATOMS: atom_id res chain seq x y z
N MET A 1 -11.07 8.77 -12.80
CA MET A 1 -9.84 8.01 -13.11
C MET A 1 -9.78 6.83 -12.15
N THR A 2 -10.01 5.62 -12.65
CA THR A 2 -9.96 4.38 -11.88
C THR A 2 -8.51 3.91 -11.81
N GLU A 3 -7.73 4.44 -10.87
CA GLU A 3 -6.46 3.78 -10.54
C GLU A 3 -6.78 2.43 -9.88
N GLU A 4 -6.48 1.37 -10.63
CA GLU A 4 -6.54 0.00 -10.16
C GLU A 4 -5.52 -0.20 -9.04
N ALA A 5 -5.91 -0.96 -8.01
CA ALA A 5 -5.01 -1.26 -6.91
C ALA A 5 -3.82 -2.06 -7.43
N VAL A 6 -2.61 -1.53 -7.23
CA VAL A 6 -1.38 -2.14 -7.74
C VAL A 6 -0.92 -3.27 -6.81
N VAL A 7 -1.36 -3.23 -5.55
CA VAL A 7 -1.05 -4.24 -4.53
C VAL A 7 -2.36 -4.77 -3.95
N MET A 8 -2.46 -6.09 -3.81
CA MET A 8 -3.62 -6.75 -3.22
C MET A 8 -3.20 -7.65 -2.06
N ILE A 9 -3.90 -7.53 -0.93
CA ILE A 9 -3.74 -8.36 0.25
C ILE A 9 -4.83 -9.44 0.22
N GLY A 10 -4.43 -10.69 0.06
CA GLY A 10 -5.34 -11.85 0.00
C GLY A 10 -5.38 -12.66 1.29
N LYS A 11 -5.73 -13.94 1.16
CA LYS A 11 -5.79 -14.92 2.27
C LYS A 11 -4.52 -15.05 3.11
N GLU A 12 -3.36 -14.74 2.53
CA GLU A 12 -2.07 -14.81 3.22
C GLU A 12 -1.76 -13.56 4.05
N GLY A 13 -2.67 -12.56 4.05
CA GLY A 13 -2.50 -11.31 4.78
C GLY A 13 -1.28 -10.52 4.26
N VAL A 14 -0.68 -9.75 5.16
CA VAL A 14 0.53 -8.96 4.84
C VAL A 14 1.78 -9.84 4.84
N SER A 15 1.93 -10.66 3.80
CA SER A 15 3.08 -11.54 3.63
C SER A 15 4.32 -10.76 3.16
N PRO A 16 5.54 -11.30 3.36
CA PRO A 16 6.78 -10.67 2.89
C PRO A 16 6.79 -10.37 1.38
N ALA A 17 6.11 -11.20 0.57
CA ALA A 17 5.97 -10.98 -0.87
C ALA A 17 5.12 -9.73 -1.18
N VAL A 18 4.02 -9.53 -0.45
CA VAL A 18 3.17 -8.34 -0.60
C VAL A 18 3.92 -7.08 -0.18
N VAL A 19 4.67 -7.15 0.93
CA VAL A 19 5.50 -6.03 1.41
C VAL A 19 6.57 -5.66 0.38
N ALA A 20 7.29 -6.65 -0.17
CA ALA A 20 8.31 -6.42 -1.18
C ALA A 20 7.71 -5.78 -2.45
N SER A 21 6.55 -6.27 -2.90
CA SER A 21 5.81 -5.68 -4.02
C SER A 21 5.42 -4.23 -3.75
N ALA A 22 4.85 -3.94 -2.57
CA ALA A 22 4.50 -2.59 -2.17
C ALA A 22 5.71 -1.65 -2.14
N ARG A 23 6.84 -2.09 -1.59
CA ARG A 23 8.10 -1.33 -1.56
C ARG A 23 8.61 -0.98 -2.96
N GLU A 24 8.61 -1.94 -3.87
CA GLU A 24 9.08 -1.72 -5.24
C GLU A 24 8.19 -0.75 -6.02
N VAL A 25 6.88 -0.88 -5.88
CA VAL A 25 5.94 -0.02 -6.60
C VAL A 25 5.93 1.39 -6.01
N ILE A 26 5.89 1.52 -4.68
CA ILE A 26 5.86 2.84 -4.02
C ILE A 26 7.15 3.63 -4.26
N LYS A 27 8.31 2.95 -4.37
CA LYS A 27 9.56 3.61 -4.74
C LYS A 27 9.53 4.21 -6.16
N LYS A 28 8.78 3.61 -7.08
CA LYS A 28 8.67 4.07 -8.48
C LYS A 28 7.56 5.10 -8.69
N ARG A 29 6.46 4.97 -7.95
CA ARG A 29 5.25 5.79 -8.14
C ARG A 29 5.03 6.85 -7.06
N GLU A 30 5.72 6.75 -5.93
CA GLU A 30 5.55 7.55 -4.71
C GLU A 30 4.19 7.43 -4.03
N LEU A 31 3.12 7.22 -4.80
CA LEU A 31 1.76 6.97 -4.34
C LEU A 31 1.27 5.63 -4.91
N ILE A 32 0.73 4.77 -4.05
CA ILE A 32 0.13 3.50 -4.47
C ILE A 32 -1.21 3.28 -3.79
N LYS A 33 -2.11 2.63 -4.53
CA LYS A 33 -3.36 2.12 -4.00
C LYS A 33 -3.23 0.62 -3.71
N VAL A 34 -3.57 0.25 -2.48
CA VAL A 34 -3.60 -1.11 -1.98
C VAL A 34 -5.05 -1.52 -1.80
N ARG A 35 -5.38 -2.79 -2.08
CA ARG A 35 -6.72 -3.35 -1.84
C ARG A 35 -6.63 -4.58 -0.97
N VAL A 36 -7.47 -4.65 0.04
CA VAL A 36 -7.64 -5.82 0.90
C VAL A 36 -8.80 -6.65 0.35
N LEU A 37 -8.52 -7.88 -0.06
CA LEU A 37 -9.51 -8.82 -0.58
C LEU A 37 -10.35 -9.40 0.57
N GLN A 38 -11.59 -9.79 0.30
CA GLN A 38 -12.55 -10.27 1.32
C GLN A 38 -12.08 -11.52 2.07
N ASN A 39 -11.13 -12.27 1.50
CA ASN A 39 -10.54 -13.45 2.10
C ASN A 39 -9.34 -13.15 3.01
N ALA A 40 -8.94 -11.88 3.17
CA ALA A 40 -7.87 -11.52 4.09
C ALA A 40 -8.32 -11.82 5.54
N PRO A 41 -7.44 -12.42 6.37
CA PRO A 41 -7.77 -12.76 7.75
C PRO A 41 -7.86 -11.54 8.67
N GLU A 42 -7.31 -10.41 8.24
CA GLU A 42 -7.19 -9.17 9.00
C GLU A 42 -8.21 -8.12 8.51
N GLU A 43 -8.61 -7.21 9.41
CA GLU A 43 -9.41 -6.05 9.04
C GLU A 43 -8.64 -5.17 8.04
N PRO A 44 -9.32 -4.55 7.05
CA PRO A 44 -8.63 -3.78 6.03
C PRO A 44 -7.74 -2.68 6.58
N ALA A 45 -8.20 -1.97 7.61
CA ALA A 45 -7.44 -0.89 8.24
C ALA A 45 -6.14 -1.41 8.87
N ASP A 46 -6.20 -2.53 9.59
CA ASP A 46 -5.04 -3.14 10.25
C ASP A 46 -4.05 -3.67 9.23
N ALA A 47 -4.53 -4.39 8.21
CA ALA A 47 -3.71 -4.94 7.14
C ALA A 47 -3.00 -3.83 6.34
N ILE A 48 -3.70 -2.73 6.04
CA ILE A 48 -3.12 -1.59 5.34
C ILE A 48 -2.08 -0.88 6.21
N THR A 49 -2.35 -0.71 7.50
CA THR A 49 -1.42 -0.08 8.45
C THR A 49 -0.16 -0.92 8.60
N MET A 50 -0.31 -2.23 8.80
CA MET A 50 0.81 -3.16 8.88
C MET A 50 1.62 -3.19 7.58
N LEU A 51 0.97 -3.12 6.42
CA LEU A 51 1.67 -3.01 5.15
C LEU A 51 2.44 -1.70 5.04
N ALA A 52 1.87 -0.57 5.48
CA ALA A 52 2.52 0.74 5.46
C ALA A 52 3.81 0.73 6.30
N GLU A 53 3.72 0.28 7.54
CA GLU A 53 4.87 0.16 8.46
C GLU A 53 5.95 -0.76 7.88
N ARG A 54 5.57 -1.95 7.41
CA ARG A 54 6.51 -2.90 6.82
C ARG A 54 7.09 -2.40 5.50
N ALA A 55 6.34 -1.64 4.71
CA ALA A 55 6.83 -1.06 3.45
C ALA A 55 7.64 0.23 3.66
N ASP A 56 7.77 0.70 4.91
CA ASP A 56 8.37 2.00 5.24
C ASP A 56 7.70 3.12 4.42
N ALA A 57 6.37 3.14 4.49
CA ALA A 57 5.48 4.02 3.75
C ALA A 57 4.50 4.71 4.71
N ASN A 58 4.04 5.90 4.34
CA ASN A 58 3.03 6.62 5.09
C ASN A 58 1.63 6.23 4.62
N LEU A 59 0.74 5.92 5.56
CA LEU A 59 -0.68 5.75 5.29
C LEU A 59 -1.34 7.12 5.12
N VAL A 60 -1.89 7.39 3.94
CA VAL A 60 -2.60 8.65 3.66
C VAL A 60 -4.06 8.53 4.05
N GLN A 61 -4.73 7.49 3.57
CA GLN A 61 -6.16 7.28 3.81
C GLN A 61 -6.55 5.82 3.62
N VAL A 62 -7.54 5.37 4.40
CA VAL A 62 -8.25 4.10 4.19
C VAL A 62 -9.68 4.40 3.75
N ILE A 63 -10.11 3.80 2.64
CA ILE A 63 -11.46 3.93 2.08
C ILE A 63 -12.05 2.53 1.90
N GLY A 64 -12.82 2.10 2.90
CA GLY A 64 -13.40 0.76 2.95
C GLY A 64 -12.31 -0.31 2.91
N ARG A 65 -12.23 -1.06 1.81
CA ARG A 65 -11.22 -2.10 1.60
C ARG A 65 -9.98 -1.63 0.82
N ASN A 66 -9.89 -0.35 0.48
CA ASN A 66 -8.74 0.19 -0.23
C ASN A 66 -7.95 1.12 0.69
N GLY A 67 -6.62 1.10 0.58
CA GLY A 67 -5.71 2.00 1.26
C GLY A 67 -4.87 2.78 0.28
N LEU A 68 -4.56 4.02 0.62
CA LEU A 68 -3.65 4.86 -0.14
C LEU A 68 -2.36 5.02 0.67
N LEU A 69 -1.24 4.54 0.11
CA LEU A 69 0.07 4.64 0.72
C LEU A 69 0.94 5.60 -0.07
N PHE A 70 1.68 6.45 0.64
CA PHE A 70 2.59 7.42 0.08
C PHE A 70 3.99 7.28 0.69
N LYS A 71 5.02 7.29 -0.16
CA LYS A 71 6.40 7.40 0.27
C LYS A 71 7.10 8.41 -0.63
N ARG A 72 7.57 9.49 -0.01
CA ARG A 72 8.35 10.51 -0.70
C ARG A 72 9.67 9.90 -1.15
N ASN A 73 10.02 10.07 -2.43
CA ASN A 73 11.34 9.71 -2.90
C ASN A 73 12.28 10.91 -2.67
N PHE A 74 13.28 10.74 -1.81
CA PHE A 74 14.24 11.81 -1.50
C PHE A 74 15.27 12.04 -2.62
N ASP A 75 15.54 11.01 -3.44
CA ASP A 75 16.50 11.11 -4.55
C ASP A 75 15.91 11.84 -5.79
N LYS A 76 14.60 11.67 -6.05
CA LYS A 76 13.87 12.31 -7.16
C LYS A 76 12.39 12.48 -6.79
N PRO A 77 12.02 13.56 -6.07
CA PRO A 77 10.63 13.81 -5.72
C PRO A 77 9.83 14.09 -7.00
N ARG A 78 8.77 13.30 -7.27
CA ARG A 78 7.80 13.59 -8.36
C ARG A 78 6.55 14.30 -7.84
N ILE A 79 6.30 14.24 -6.54
CA ILE A 79 5.23 14.97 -5.86
C ILE A 79 5.85 16.15 -5.11
N GLU A 80 5.60 17.36 -5.60
CA GLU A 80 5.86 18.61 -4.87
C GLU A 80 4.70 18.85 -3.89
N LEU A 81 5.04 19.03 -2.60
CA LEU A 81 4.12 19.31 -1.50
C LEU A 81 4.05 20.81 -1.23
#